data_AF-A0A944W7Q5-F1
#
_entry.id   AF-A0A944W7Q5-F1
#
_cell.length_a   1.000
_cell.length_b   1.000
_cell.length_c   1.000
_cell.angle_alpha   90.00
_cell.angle_beta   90.00
_cell.angle_gamma   90.00
#
_symmetry.space_group_name_H-M   'P 1'
#
loop_
_entity.id
_entity.type
_entity.pdbx_description
1 polymer ?
#
loop_
_entity_poly.entity_id
_entity_poly.type
_entity_poly.pdbx_seq_one_letter_code
_entity_poly.pdbx_strand_id
1 'polypeptide(L)' 'MPITESQRAELEEYLETILELYTKDEYEDMVESIVSHYCHRKFQIGAEESVKLFYEIVALQKS' A
#
# COMPACT_ATOMS: atom_id res chain seq x y z
N MET A 1 -0.65 9.70 11.42
CA MET A 1 -1.88 9.40 12.19
C MET A 1 -2.27 8.01 11.76
N PRO A 2 -2.48 7.04 12.66
CA PRO A 2 -2.78 5.68 12.23
C PRO A 2 -4.06 5.69 11.39
N ILE A 3 -4.03 4.95 10.27
CA ILE A 3 -5.21 4.78 9.42
C ILE A 3 -6.32 4.08 10.18
N THR A 4 -7.57 4.40 9.84
CA THR A 4 -8.72 3.67 10.38
C THR A 4 -8.81 2.28 9.76
N GLU A 5 -9.54 1.37 10.39
CA GLU A 5 -9.81 0.03 9.85
C GLU A 5 -10.47 0.10 8.46
N SER A 6 -11.37 1.06 8.24
CA SER A 6 -12.01 1.26 6.93
C SER A 6 -11.01 1.73 5.87
N GLN A 7 -10.07 2.62 6.22
CA GLN A 7 -9.01 3.04 5.29
C GLN A 7 -8.04 1.90 4.99
N ARG A 8 -7.76 1.05 5.99
CA ARG A 8 -6.94 -0.14 5.83
C ARG A 8 -7.58 -1.14 4.86
N ALA A 9 -8.85 -1.46 5.07
CA ALA A 9 -9.59 -2.37 4.18
C ALA A 9 -9.63 -1.85 2.74
N GLU A 10 -9.82 -0.54 2.55
CA GLU A 10 -9.79 0.08 1.21
C GLU A 10 -8.40 -0.03 0.55
N LEU A 11 -7.33 0.19 1.32
CA LEU A 11 -5.96 0.02 0.84
C LEU A 11 -5.65 -1.44 0.50
N GLU A 12 -6.13 -2.40 1.31
CA GLU A 12 -5.97 -3.82 1.04
C GLU A 12 -6.64 -4.22 -0.29
N GLU A 13 -7.88 -3.80 -0.54
CA GLU A 13 -8.59 -4.05 -1.80
C GLU A 13 -7.86 -3.44 -3.00
N TYR A 14 -7.34 -2.22 -2.85
CA TYR A 14 -6.53 -1.57 -3.89
C TYR A 14 -5.24 -2.36 -4.19
N LEU A 15 -4.58 -2.85 -3.15
CA LEU A 15 -3.33 -3.60 -3.27
C LEU A 15 -3.54 -4.98 -3.88
N GLU A 16 -4.68 -5.66 -3.65
CA GLU A 16 -4.98 -6.94 -4.31
C GLU A 16 -4.85 -6.83 -5.83
N THR A 17 -5.42 -5.77 -6.42
CA THR A 17 -5.31 -5.54 -7.88
C THR A 17 -3.88 -5.21 -8.31
N ILE A 18 -3.16 -4.41 -7.53
CA ILE A 18 -1.78 -4.03 -7.88
C ILE A 18 -0.85 -5.23 -7.81
N LEU A 19 -0.95 -6.05 -6.77
CA LEU A 19 -0.02 -7.15 -6.54
C LEU A 19 -0.20 -8.31 -7.53
N GLU A 20 -1.33 -8.37 -8.23
CA GLU A 20 -1.52 -9.25 -9.39
C GLU A 20 -0.78 -8.75 -10.64
N LEU A 21 -0.53 -7.44 -10.75
CA LEU A 21 0.06 -6.81 -11.93
C LEU A 21 1.58 -6.65 -11.85
N TYR A 22 2.13 -6.61 -10.64
CA TYR A 22 3.55 -6.35 -10.40
C TYR A 22 4.22 -7.49 -9.62
N THR A 23 5.46 -7.81 -10.00
CA THR A 23 6.31 -8.73 -9.25
C THR A 23 7.03 -8.03 -8.10
N LYS A 24 7.55 -8.80 -7.15
CA LYS A 24 8.19 -8.24 -5.93
C LYS A 24 9.39 -7.34 -6.23
N ASP A 25 10.13 -7.65 -7.28
CA ASP A 25 11.26 -6.87 -7.78
C ASP A 25 10.82 -5.51 -8.35
N GLU A 26 9.57 -5.37 -8.78
CA GLU A 26 9.02 -4.10 -9.26
C GLU A 26 8.44 -3.24 -8.12
N TYR A 27 8.45 -3.72 -6.86
CA TYR A 27 7.77 -3.02 -5.78
C TYR A 27 8.43 -1.67 -5.44
N GLU A 28 9.74 -1.65 -5.26
CA GLU A 28 10.50 -0.44 -4.90
C GLU A 28 10.42 0.61 -6.03
N ASP A 29 10.58 0.17 -7.27
CA ASP A 29 10.65 1.06 -8.43
C ASP A 29 9.29 1.59 -8.88
N MET A 30 8.21 0.82 -8.69
CA MET A 30 6.88 1.14 -9.23
C MET A 30 5.80 1.20 -8.15
N VAL A 31 5.64 0.13 -7.36
CA VAL A 31 4.48 -0.01 -6.47
C VAL A 31 4.54 0.98 -5.29
N GLU A 32 5.71 1.23 -4.70
CA GLU A 32 5.86 2.19 -3.61
C GLU A 32 5.40 3.60 -4.01
N SER A 33 5.74 4.03 -5.23
CA SER A 33 5.28 5.32 -5.78
C SER A 33 3.78 5.35 -6.01
N ILE A 34 3.20 4.25 -6.51
CA ILE A 34 1.75 4.13 -6.71
C ILE A 34 1.01 4.23 -5.37
N VAL A 35 1.45 3.44 -4.38
CA VAL A 35 0.80 3.37 -3.07
C VAL A 35 0.95 4.69 -2.31
N SER A 36 2.15 5.28 -2.29
CA SER A 36 2.36 6.58 -1.65
C SER A 36 1.49 7.67 -2.26
N HIS A 37 1.35 7.73 -3.59
CA HIS A 37 0.46 8.69 -4.23
C HIS A 37 -1.01 8.45 -3.90
N TYR A 38 -1.46 7.19 -3.89
CA TYR A 38 -2.82 6.83 -3.53
C TYR A 38 -3.12 7.25 -2.07
N CYS A 39 -2.30 6.80 -1.12
CA CYS A 39 -2.47 7.10 0.30
C CYS A 39 -2.37 8.60 0.59
N HIS A 40 -1.50 9.34 -0.10
CA HIS A 40 -1.43 10.79 0.05
C HIS A 40 -2.72 11.47 -0.39
N ARG A 41 -3.25 11.13 -1.57
CA ARG A 41 -4.47 11.75 -2.12
C ARG A 41 -5.72 11.38 -1.32
N LYS A 42 -5.85 10.13 -0.92
CA LYS A 42 -7.08 9.58 -0.30
C LYS A 42 -7.09 9.77 1.22
N PHE A 43 -5.95 9.61 1.87
CA PHE A 43 -5.87 9.53 3.33
C PHE A 43 -4.99 10.63 3.96
N GLN A 44 -4.35 11.48 3.14
CA GLN A 44 -3.42 12.52 3.59
C GLN A 44 -2.23 11.97 4.38
N ILE A 45 -1.75 10.78 3.99
CA ILE A 45 -0.61 10.10 4.60
C ILE A 45 0.68 10.44 3.84
N GLY A 46 1.80 10.49 4.55
CA GLY A 46 3.13 10.69 3.95
C GLY A 46 3.65 9.44 3.23
N ALA A 47 4.62 9.62 2.34
CA ALA A 47 5.18 8.52 1.55
C ALA A 47 5.78 7.40 2.42
N GLU A 48 6.60 7.74 3.41
CA GLU A 48 7.25 6.78 4.32
C GLU A 48 6.23 5.91 5.07
N GLU A 49 5.19 6.53 5.63
CA GLU A 49 4.13 5.82 6.35
C GLU A 49 3.31 4.94 5.38
N SER A 50 3.10 5.39 4.15
CA SER A 50 2.39 4.63 3.11
C SER A 50 3.16 3.38 2.66
N VAL A 51 4.48 3.50 2.43
CA VAL A 51 5.35 2.37 2.05
C VAL A 51 5.46 1.36 3.19
N LYS A 52 5.55 1.84 4.43
CA LYS A 52 5.54 0.96 5.60
C LYS A 52 4.24 0.15 5.68
N LEU A 53 3.09 0.80 5.53
CA LEU A 53 1.77 0.14 5.54
C LEU A 53 1.64 -0.88 4.41
N PHE A 54 2.14 -0.54 3.22
CA PHE A 54 2.20 -1.46 2.09
C PHE A 54 2.92 -2.76 2.45
N TYR A 55 4.15 -2.68 2.97
CA TYR A 55 4.91 -3.89 3.33
C TYR A 55 4.30 -4.67 4.49
N GLU A 56 3.65 -4.01 5.45
CA GLU A 56 2.89 -4.68 6.51
C GLU A 56 1.74 -5.51 5.94
N ILE A 57 0.98 -4.98 4.98
CA ILE A 57 -0.11 -5.69 4.30
C ILE A 57 0.44 -6.88 3.50
N VAL A 58 1.48 -6.65 2.69
CA VAL A 58 2.13 -7.71 1.89
C VAL A 58 2.68 -8.84 2.76
N ALA A 59 3.22 -8.53 3.95
CA ALA A 59 3.72 -9.53 4.87
C ALA A 59 2.59 -10.39 5.47
N LEU A 60 1.43 -9.78 5.78
CA LEU A 60 0.27 -10.48 6.34
C LEU A 60 -0.42 -11.39 5.33
N GLN A 61 -0.48 -11.02 4.05
CA GLN A 61 -1.07 -11.85 2.99
C GLN A 61 -0.25 -13.12 2.66
N LYS A 62 1.01 -13.19 3.10
CA LYS A 62 1.90 -14.34 2.89
C LYS A 62 1.98 -15.30 4.08
N SER A 63 1.25 -15.02 5.17
CA SER A 63 1.12 -15.89 6.35
C SER A 63 -0.10 -16.80 6.24
#